data_AF-A0A4V2AZF3-F1
#
_entry.id   AF-A0A4V2AZF3-F1
#
_cell.length_a   1.000
_cell.length_b   1.000
_cell.length_c   1.000
_cell.angle_alpha   90.00
_cell.angle_beta   90.00
_cell.angle_gamma   90.00
#
_symmetry.space_group_name_H-M   'P 1'
#
loop_
_entity.id
_entity.type
_entity.pdbx_description
1 polymer ?
#
loop_
_entity_poly.entity_id
_entity_poly.type
_entity_poly.pdbx_seq_one_letter_code
_entity_poly.pdbx_strand_id
1 'polypeptide(L)'
;MWRAPGTIAVTVLSRFAGMTPSPKPSLPHHGLHAYQVAVQLFLAVRGAAIADTSLRTQALRSAKSVCLNIAEAAGRVGADDRKRVFAIARGELSEVAA
;
A
#
# COMPACT_ATOMS: atom_id res chain seq x y z
N MET A 1 26.30 -40.93 -40.24
CA MET A 1 26.90 -39.60 -40.03
C MET A 1 25.82 -38.55 -40.27
N TRP A 2 25.15 -38.08 -39.22
CA TRP A 2 24.04 -37.11 -39.25
C TRP A 2 24.49 -35.84 -38.53
N ARG A 3 24.38 -34.67 -39.18
CA ARG A 3 24.72 -33.34 -38.61
C ARG A 3 23.47 -32.69 -38.01
N ALA A 4 23.57 -32.20 -36.77
CA ALA A 4 22.49 -31.48 -36.08
C ALA A 4 22.45 -29.99 -36.48
N PRO A 5 21.26 -29.34 -36.56
CA PRO A 5 21.14 -27.89 -36.72
C PRO A 5 21.07 -27.18 -35.37
N GLY A 6 22.09 -26.39 -35.04
CA GLY A 6 22.11 -25.54 -33.86
C GLY A 6 22.60 -24.14 -34.22
N THR A 7 21.69 -23.21 -34.55
CA THR A 7 22.04 -21.77 -34.64
C THR A 7 20.88 -20.78 -34.46
N ILE A 8 19.62 -21.19 -34.28
CA ILE A 8 18.50 -20.20 -34.23
C ILE A 8 18.12 -19.75 -32.81
N ALA A 9 18.53 -20.46 -31.75
CA ALA A 9 18.07 -20.16 -30.39
C ALA A 9 18.82 -19.01 -29.67
N VAL A 10 19.94 -18.50 -30.19
CA VAL A 10 20.82 -17.59 -29.41
C VAL A 10 20.48 -16.11 -29.59
N THR A 11 19.72 -15.72 -30.63
CA THR A 11 19.49 -14.30 -30.92
C THR A 11 18.33 -13.67 -30.14
N VAL A 12 17.39 -14.45 -29.60
CA VAL A 12 16.22 -13.89 -28.88
C VAL A 12 16.50 -13.62 -27.39
N LEU A 13 17.41 -14.37 -26.76
CA LEU A 13 17.71 -14.23 -25.33
C LEU A 13 18.65 -13.06 -24.99
N SER A 14 19.30 -12.46 -26.00
CA SER A 14 20.27 -11.38 -25.80
C SER A 14 19.65 -9.98 -25.66
N ARG A 15 18.34 -9.83 -25.84
CA ARG A 15 17.65 -8.51 -25.77
C ARG A 15 17.17 -8.10 -24.38
N PHE A 16 17.24 -8.98 -23.38
CA PHE A 16 16.74 -8.71 -22.02
C PHE A 16 17.81 -8.75 -20.92
N ALA A 17 19.08 -9.00 -21.28
CA ALA A 17 20.20 -9.15 -20.34
C ALA A 17 20.69 -7.83 -19.67
N GLY A 18 19.85 -6.80 -19.64
CA GLY A 18 20.14 -5.52 -18.99
C GLY A 18 18.90 -4.78 -18.48
N MET A 19 17.73 -5.42 -18.49
CA MET A 19 16.50 -4.81 -18.02
C MET A 19 16.45 -4.93 -16.50
N THR A 20 17.02 -3.96 -15.79
CA THR A 20 16.71 -3.77 -14.38
C THR A 20 15.19 -3.66 -14.27
N PRO A 21 14.52 -4.46 -13.41
CA PRO A 21 13.08 -4.36 -13.27
C PRO A 21 12.75 -2.91 -12.92
N SER A 22 12.05 -2.22 -13.80
CA SER A 22 11.54 -0.88 -13.52
C SER A 22 10.81 -0.97 -12.18
N PRO A 23 11.11 -0.09 -11.19
CA PRO A 23 10.39 -0.13 -9.94
C PRO A 23 8.90 -0.08 -10.25
N LYS A 24 8.14 -1.06 -9.72
CA LYS A 24 6.69 -1.10 -9.92
C LYS A 24 6.14 0.29 -9.59
N PRO A 25 5.28 0.87 -10.45
CA PRO A 25 4.70 2.17 -10.14
C PRO A 25 4.05 2.10 -8.77
N SER A 26 4.63 2.82 -7.82
CA SER A 26 4.17 2.84 -6.45
C SER A 26 3.21 4.01 -6.30
N LEU A 27 2.06 3.77 -5.68
CA LEU A 27 1.17 4.86 -5.33
C LEU A 27 1.87 5.80 -4.35
N PRO A 28 1.62 7.13 -4.41
CA PRO A 28 2.36 8.12 -3.61
C PRO A 28 2.40 7.82 -2.11
N HIS A 29 1.32 7.24 -1.57
CA HIS A 29 1.20 6.95 -0.15
C HIS A 29 2.03 5.75 0.34
N HIS A 30 2.44 4.83 -0.53
CA HIS A 30 3.27 3.69 -0.11
C HIS A 30 4.64 4.11 0.45
N GLY A 31 5.15 5.27 0.02
CA GLY A 31 6.39 5.85 0.54
C GLY A 31 6.22 6.57 1.89
N LEU A 32 5.00 6.75 2.37
CA LEU A 32 4.74 7.43 3.64
C LEU A 32 4.85 6.45 4.80
N HIS A 33 5.71 6.75 5.77
CA HIS A 33 5.80 5.97 7.00
C HIS A 33 4.46 5.92 7.74
N ALA A 34 3.71 7.03 7.77
CA ALA A 34 2.38 7.09 8.36
C ALA A 34 1.40 6.08 7.73
N TYR A 35 1.47 5.88 6.41
CA TYR A 35 0.63 4.89 5.72
C TYR A 35 1.00 3.47 6.14
N GLN A 36 2.29 3.16 6.20
CA GLN A 36 2.78 1.84 6.62
C GLN A 36 2.34 1.51 8.05
N VAL A 37 2.44 2.48 8.97
CA VAL A 37 1.95 2.33 10.35
C VAL A 37 0.43 2.17 10.39
N ALA A 38 -0.32 2.91 9.58
CA ALA A 38 -1.78 2.75 9.50
C ALA A 38 -2.19 1.36 9.00
N VAL A 39 -1.46 0.77 8.04
CA VAL A 39 -1.68 -0.61 7.60
C VAL A 39 -1.40 -1.60 8.74
N GLN A 40 -0.32 -1.39 9.51
CA GLN A 40 -0.04 -2.23 10.68
C GLN A 40 -1.14 -2.13 11.74
N LEU A 41 -1.65 -0.93 12.01
CA LEU A 41 -2.80 -0.71 12.88
C LEU A 41 -4.02 -1.48 12.39
N PHE A 42 -4.37 -1.36 11.11
CA PHE A 42 -5.51 -2.09 10.54
C PHE A 42 -5.38 -3.60 10.70
N LEU A 43 -4.19 -4.15 10.46
CA LEU A 43 -3.92 -5.57 10.65
C LEU A 43 -3.99 -5.97 12.14
N ALA A 44 -3.53 -5.12 13.04
CA ALA A 44 -3.63 -5.34 14.49
C ALA A 44 -5.09 -5.38 14.95
N VAL A 45 -5.92 -4.42 14.53
CA VAL A 45 -7.36 -4.39 14.83
C VAL A 45 -8.06 -5.62 14.27
N ARG A 46 -7.71 -6.04 13.03
CA ARG A 46 -8.23 -7.28 12.44
C ARG A 46 -7.83 -8.53 13.22
N GLY A 47 -6.64 -8.53 13.81
CA GLY A 47 -6.11 -9.63 14.62
C GLY A 47 -6.58 -9.65 16.07
N ALA A 48 -7.14 -8.55 16.58
CA ALA A 48 -7.48 -8.39 18.00
C ALA A 48 -8.66 -9.25 18.50
N ALA A 49 -9.31 -10.03 17.64
CA ALA A 49 -10.40 -10.95 17.98
C ALA A 49 -11.50 -10.33 18.87
N ILE A 50 -11.85 -9.05 18.63
CA ILE A 50 -12.86 -8.31 19.39
C ILE A 50 -14.18 -9.10 19.35
N ALA A 51 -14.67 -9.55 20.50
CA ALA A 51 -15.85 -10.41 20.61
C ALA A 51 -17.13 -9.66 20.22
N ASP A 52 -17.30 -8.44 20.72
CA ASP A 52 -18.44 -7.59 20.40
C ASP A 52 -18.44 -7.21 18.92
N THR A 53 -19.52 -7.56 18.22
CA THR A 53 -19.60 -7.39 16.76
C THR A 53 -19.77 -5.92 16.36
N SER A 54 -20.43 -5.11 17.18
CA SER A 54 -20.61 -3.67 16.93
C SER A 54 -19.27 -2.95 17.05
N LEU A 55 -18.57 -3.17 18.17
CA LEU A 55 -17.24 -2.60 18.42
C LEU A 55 -16.23 -3.06 17.37
N ARG A 56 -16.22 -4.36 17.03
CA ARG A 56 -15.35 -4.89 15.97
C ARG A 56 -15.60 -4.20 14.64
N THR A 57 -16.87 -4.01 14.27
CA THR A 57 -17.24 -3.35 13.02
C THR A 57 -16.81 -1.88 13.02
N GLN A 58 -17.04 -1.17 14.12
CA GLN A 58 -16.64 0.22 14.27
C GLN A 58 -15.10 0.36 14.18
N ALA A 59 -14.35 -0.42 14.95
CA ALA A 59 -12.89 -0.39 14.96
C ALA A 59 -12.30 -0.70 13.56
N LEU A 60 -12.81 -1.72 12.88
CA LEU A 60 -12.36 -2.06 11.52
C LEU A 60 -12.67 -0.95 10.51
N ARG A 61 -13.83 -0.30 10.63
CA ARG A 61 -14.20 0.83 9.77
C ARG A 61 -13.30 2.02 10.01
N SER A 62 -13.10 2.43 11.26
CA SER A 62 -12.23 3.56 11.60
C SER A 62 -10.77 3.29 11.18
N ALA A 63 -10.23 2.10 11.44
CA ALA A 63 -8.87 1.75 11.03
C ALA A 63 -8.67 1.73 9.50
N LYS A 64 -9.68 1.26 8.75
CA LYS A 64 -9.68 1.35 7.29
C LYS A 64 -9.71 2.81 6.82
N SER A 65 -10.51 3.65 7.49
CA SER A 65 -10.65 5.07 7.15
C SER A 65 -9.32 5.82 7.34
N VAL A 66 -8.57 5.53 8.41
CA VAL A 66 -7.21 6.09 8.63
C VAL A 66 -6.30 5.80 7.43
N CYS A 67 -6.31 4.56 6.91
CA CYS A 67 -5.51 4.19 5.74
C CYS A 67 -5.92 4.98 4.49
N LEU A 68 -7.23 5.12 4.26
CA LEU A 68 -7.78 5.81 3.09
C LEU A 68 -7.50 7.31 3.14
N ASN A 69 -7.69 7.96 4.28
CA ASN A 69 -7.42 9.38 4.45
C ASN A 69 -5.93 9.71 4.29
N ILE A 70 -5.01 8.87 4.80
CA ILE A 70 -3.57 9.05 4.54
C ILE A 70 -3.26 8.88 3.04
N ALA A 71 -3.87 7.89 2.39
CA ALA A 71 -3.69 7.67 0.96
C ALA A 71 -4.19 8.84 0.12
N GLU A 72 -5.33 9.41 0.49
CA GLU A 72 -5.93 10.59 -0.12
C GLU A 72 -5.04 11.82 0.07
N ALA A 73 -4.57 12.07 1.30
CA ALA A 73 -3.68 13.19 1.62
C ALA A 73 -2.41 13.18 0.78
N ALA A 74 -1.85 11.98 0.50
CA ALA A 74 -0.68 11.81 -0.36
C ALA A 74 -0.91 12.23 -1.81
N GLY A 75 -2.15 12.15 -2.30
CA GLY A 75 -2.55 12.56 -3.65
C GLY A 75 -2.94 14.03 -3.78
N ARG A 76 -3.08 14.77 -2.66
CA ARG A 76 -3.48 16.19 -2.70
C ARG A 76 -2.33 17.09 -3.18
N VAL A 77 -2.65 18.06 -4.03
CA VAL A 77 -1.67 19.05 -4.54
C VAL A 77 -1.45 20.17 -3.51
N GLY A 78 -2.53 20.76 -3.00
CA GLY A 78 -2.48 21.88 -2.06
C GLY A 78 -2.01 21.50 -0.66
N ALA A 79 -1.14 22.31 -0.06
CA ALA A 79 -0.60 22.06 1.27
C ALA A 79 -1.69 22.09 2.36
N ASP A 80 -2.63 23.02 2.29
CA ASP A 80 -3.67 23.16 3.32
C ASP A 80 -4.71 22.04 3.25
N ASP A 81 -5.12 21.65 2.04
CA ASP A 81 -6.03 20.51 1.86
C ASP A 81 -5.38 19.20 2.33
N ARG A 82 -4.09 19.00 2.01
CA ARG A 82 -3.31 17.86 2.52
C ARG A 82 -3.25 17.83 4.05
N LYS A 83 -2.96 18.97 4.70
CA LYS A 83 -2.95 19.07 6.18
C LYS A 83 -4.31 18.73 6.78
N ARG A 84 -5.39 19.23 6.18
CA ARG A 84 -6.77 18.96 6.61
C ARG A 84 -7.08 17.47 6.57
N VAL A 85 -6.75 16.78 5.47
CA VAL A 85 -7.01 15.34 5.33
C VAL A 85 -6.16 14.51 6.31
N PHE A 86 -4.89 14.89 6.53
CA PHE A 86 -4.08 14.25 7.59
C PHE A 86 -4.68 14.46 9.00
N ALA A 87 -5.29 15.63 9.26
CA ALA A 87 -5.96 15.87 10.54
C ALA A 87 -7.20 14.98 10.73
N ILE A 88 -7.95 14.69 9.65
CA ILE A 88 -9.07 13.73 9.67
C ILE A 88 -8.56 12.32 10.01
N ALA A 89 -7.51 11.84 9.33
CA ALA A 89 -6.89 10.55 9.63
C ALA A 89 -6.46 10.45 11.11
N ARG A 90 -5.94 11.54 11.68
CA ARG A 90 -5.57 11.59 13.10
C ARG A 90 -6.79 11.55 14.03
N GLY A 91 -7.90 12.17 13.66
CA GLY A 91 -9.15 12.09 14.42
C GLY A 91 -9.72 10.68 14.45
N GLU A 92 -9.77 10.01 13.30
CA GLU A 92 -10.23 8.62 13.19
C GLU A 92 -9.32 7.63 13.92
N LEU A 93 -8.01 7.90 13.96
CA LEU A 93 -7.06 7.11 14.76
C LEU A 93 -7.45 7.10 16.24
N SER A 94 -7.91 8.23 16.78
CA SER A 94 -8.37 8.30 18.17
C SER A 94 -9.60 7.42 18.43
N GLU A 95 -10.47 7.24 17.43
CA GLU A 95 -11.63 6.33 17.54
C GLU A 95 -11.21 4.86 17.53
N VAL A 96 -10.10 4.50 16.86
CA VAL A 96 -9.59 3.13 16.84
C VAL A 96 -8.95 2.76 18.19
N ALA A 97 -8.37 3.73 18.88
CA ALA A 97 -7.66 3.53 20.15
C ALA A 97 -8.56 3.63 21.40
N ALA A 98 -9.82 4.05 21.23
CA ALA A 98 -10.80 4.21 22.30
C ALA A 98 -11.53 2.89 22.60
#